data_AF-A0A1S6FHY2-F1
#
_entry.id   AF-A0A1S6FHY2-F1
#
_cell.length_a   1.000
_cell.length_b   1.000
_cell.length_c   1.000
_cell.angle_alpha   90.00
_cell.angle_beta   90.00
_cell.angle_gamma   90.00
#
_symmetry.space_group_name_H-M   'P 1'
#
loop_
_entity.id
_entity.type
_entity.pdbx_description
1 polymer ?
#
loop_
_entity_poly.entity_id
_entity_poly.type
_entity_poly.pdbx_seq_one_letter_code
_entity_poly.pdbx_strand_id
1 'polypeptide(L)'
;MSPLAAVTVATALIAAPAIAQEQPARVAPEDMRWVTPALAGYTDEVLFGEVWRRRDLSPRDRSLVTVSALIAGGHVAQLPGHLNRALDNGVKPIEIGALITHLAFYAGWPDAVSALGVARQVLESRGITAAEMQGPTALETKDDILRIVRRGSGPVTRGPADNFTGTVQVSARFGPAEGSGISGATVRFAPGARTAWHRHASGQTLIVTEGCGWTQHENGPAERICAGDVATIAPGQKHWHGATANSAMTHVALSEGSGVAWLEHVSDAEYALARAEP
;
A
#
# COMPACT_ATOMS: atom_id res chain seq x y z
N MET A 1 2.37 -33.68 74.62
CA MET A 1 1.46 -33.94 73.49
C MET A 1 1.22 -32.63 72.74
N SER A 2 1.92 -32.40 71.63
CA SER A 2 1.54 -31.47 70.56
C SER A 2 2.31 -31.91 69.28
N PRO A 3 1.64 -32.25 68.17
CA PRO A 3 2.32 -32.72 66.97
C PRO A 3 2.75 -31.55 66.06
N LEU A 4 3.87 -31.75 65.37
CA LEU A 4 4.41 -30.92 64.30
C LEU A 4 3.53 -30.98 63.04
N ALA A 5 3.20 -29.82 62.47
CA ALA A 5 2.55 -29.72 61.16
C ALA A 5 3.60 -29.80 60.04
N ALA A 6 3.51 -30.82 59.20
CA ALA A 6 4.29 -30.96 57.99
C ALA A 6 3.64 -30.15 56.85
N VAL A 7 4.39 -29.22 56.25
CA VAL A 7 3.96 -28.47 55.07
C VAL A 7 4.43 -29.23 53.83
N THR A 8 3.49 -29.76 53.06
CA THR A 8 3.74 -30.44 51.79
C THR A 8 3.70 -29.41 50.66
N VAL A 9 4.85 -29.15 50.02
CA VAL A 9 4.92 -28.32 48.82
C VAL A 9 4.67 -29.22 47.60
N ALA A 10 3.53 -29.03 46.93
CA ALA A 10 3.22 -29.69 45.68
C ALA A 10 3.74 -28.84 44.50
N THR A 11 4.77 -29.32 43.82
CA THR A 11 5.26 -28.75 42.55
C THR A 11 4.34 -29.14 41.41
N ALA A 12 3.64 -28.17 40.83
CA ALA A 12 2.89 -28.33 39.58
C ALA A 12 3.82 -28.13 38.38
N LEU A 13 3.95 -29.17 37.55
CA LEU A 13 4.59 -29.08 36.23
C LEU A 13 3.62 -28.42 35.24
N ILE A 14 3.96 -27.23 34.77
CA ILE A 14 3.24 -26.56 33.67
C ILE A 14 3.82 -27.09 32.36
N ALA A 15 3.06 -27.93 31.65
CA ALA A 15 3.38 -28.32 30.28
C ALA A 15 3.03 -27.16 29.33
N ALA A 16 4.02 -26.62 28.63
CA ALA A 16 3.79 -25.65 27.56
C ALA A 16 3.09 -26.34 26.37
N PRO A 17 2.19 -25.66 25.65
CA PRO A 17 1.55 -26.25 24.49
C PRO A 17 2.60 -26.39 23.37
N ALA A 18 2.68 -27.59 22.78
CA ALA A 18 3.43 -27.77 21.55
C ALA A 18 2.77 -26.93 20.45
N ILE A 19 3.49 -25.92 19.95
CA ILE A 19 3.11 -25.25 18.71
C ILE A 19 3.26 -26.31 17.62
N ALA A 20 2.15 -26.81 17.10
CA ALA A 20 2.16 -27.63 15.90
C ALA A 20 2.77 -26.78 14.78
N GLN A 21 3.99 -27.11 14.35
CA GLN A 21 4.54 -26.54 13.14
C GLN A 21 3.62 -26.97 11.99
N GLU A 22 2.88 -26.03 11.41
CA GLU A 22 2.17 -26.25 10.16
C GLU A 22 3.19 -26.81 9.16
N GLN A 23 2.99 -28.06 8.75
CA GLN A 23 3.83 -28.63 7.71
C GLN A 23 3.68 -27.74 6.47
N PRO A 24 4.79 -27.25 5.90
CA PRO A 24 4.70 -26.41 4.72
C PRO A 24 3.91 -27.15 3.64
N ALA A 25 2.97 -26.43 3.00
CA ALA A 25 2.18 -26.98 1.92
C ALA A 25 3.10 -27.66 0.90
N ARG A 26 2.89 -28.97 0.69
CA ARG A 26 3.66 -29.78 -0.26
C ARG A 26 3.22 -29.43 -1.67
N VAL A 27 4.11 -28.81 -2.45
CA VAL A 27 3.84 -28.35 -3.82
C VAL A 27 4.38 -29.32 -4.87
N ALA A 28 5.50 -29.99 -4.60
CA ALA A 28 6.12 -30.92 -5.54
C ALA A 28 5.22 -32.15 -5.80
N PRO A 29 4.97 -32.53 -7.07
CA PRO A 29 4.19 -33.70 -7.44
C PRO A 29 4.77 -35.03 -6.92
N GLU A 30 3.93 -36.05 -6.74
CA GLU A 30 4.36 -37.38 -6.27
C GLU A 30 5.39 -38.03 -7.21
N ASP A 31 5.18 -37.93 -8.52
CA ASP A 31 6.13 -38.46 -9.51
C ASP A 31 7.51 -37.81 -9.35
N MET A 32 7.57 -36.51 -9.08
CA MET A 32 8.85 -35.82 -8.85
C MET A 32 9.54 -36.34 -7.59
N ARG A 33 8.79 -36.69 -6.54
CA ARG A 33 9.34 -37.27 -5.32
C ARG A 33 9.88 -38.68 -5.56
N TRP A 34 9.20 -39.44 -6.41
CA TRP A 34 9.61 -40.80 -6.74
C TRP A 34 10.84 -40.83 -7.66
N VAL A 35 10.83 -40.05 -8.76
CA VAL A 35 11.91 -40.06 -9.76
C VAL A 35 13.10 -39.20 -9.32
N THR A 36 12.84 -38.03 -8.74
CA THR A 36 13.83 -36.97 -8.48
C THR A 36 13.64 -36.34 -7.08
N PRO A 37 13.78 -37.10 -5.98
CA PRO A 37 13.44 -36.64 -4.63
C PRO A 37 14.17 -35.36 -4.20
N ALA A 38 15.41 -35.15 -4.64
CA ALA A 38 16.15 -33.91 -4.35
C ALA A 38 15.46 -32.68 -5.00
N LEU A 39 15.01 -32.80 -6.25
CA LEU A 39 14.29 -31.72 -6.93
C LEU A 39 12.95 -31.44 -6.26
N ALA A 40 12.26 -32.47 -5.77
CA ALA A 40 11.03 -32.30 -5.00
C ALA A 40 11.31 -31.53 -3.69
N GLY A 41 12.41 -31.86 -2.99
CA GLY A 41 12.87 -31.11 -1.81
C GLY A 41 13.14 -29.64 -2.13
N TYR A 42 13.92 -29.35 -3.17
CA TYR A 42 14.18 -27.95 -3.59
C TYR A 42 12.91 -27.21 -4.01
N THR A 43 11.95 -27.90 -4.60
CA THR A 43 10.67 -27.31 -5.01
C THR A 43 9.84 -26.89 -3.78
N ASP A 44 9.71 -27.77 -2.80
CA ASP A 44 8.92 -27.51 -1.60
C ASP A 44 9.59 -26.50 -0.65
N GLU A 45 10.87 -26.71 -0.36
CA GLU A 45 11.56 -25.99 0.70
C GLU A 45 12.15 -24.67 0.21
N VAL A 46 12.84 -24.69 -0.93
CA VAL A 46 13.56 -23.50 -1.42
C VAL A 46 12.66 -22.65 -2.31
N LEU A 47 12.14 -23.22 -3.40
CA LEU A 47 11.36 -22.44 -4.36
C LEU A 47 10.08 -21.92 -3.72
N PHE A 48 9.16 -22.80 -3.33
CA PHE A 48 7.88 -22.37 -2.78
C PHE A 48 7.90 -22.09 -1.27
N GLY A 49 8.84 -22.69 -0.53
CA GLY A 49 8.97 -22.52 0.92
C GLY A 49 9.68 -21.23 1.32
N GLU A 50 10.63 -20.74 0.52
CA GLU A 50 11.40 -19.53 0.79
C GLU A 50 11.20 -18.46 -0.29
N VAL A 51 11.62 -18.73 -1.53
CA VAL A 51 11.71 -17.71 -2.60
C VAL A 51 10.35 -17.07 -2.88
N TRP A 52 9.29 -17.87 -3.00
CA TRP A 52 7.93 -17.35 -3.22
C TRP A 52 7.31 -16.67 -1.99
N ARG A 53 7.87 -16.88 -0.79
CA ARG A 53 7.36 -16.28 0.46
C ARG A 53 8.08 -15.00 0.86
N ARG A 54 9.20 -14.66 0.22
CA ARG A 54 9.92 -13.40 0.48
C ARG A 54 8.99 -12.19 0.25
N ARG A 55 8.98 -11.27 1.21
CA ARG A 55 8.05 -10.11 1.25
C ARG A 55 8.50 -8.90 0.43
N ASP A 56 9.70 -8.95 -0.15
CA ASP A 56 10.29 -7.90 -0.99
C ASP A 56 9.61 -7.78 -2.37
N LEU A 57 8.94 -8.83 -2.85
CA LEU A 57 8.08 -8.82 -4.04
C LEU A 57 6.81 -9.60 -3.75
N SER A 58 5.64 -9.00 -4.05
CA SER A 58 4.34 -9.59 -3.73
C SER A 58 4.11 -10.90 -4.51
N PRO A 59 3.29 -11.84 -3.99
CA PRO A 59 2.94 -13.06 -4.72
C PRO A 59 2.30 -12.78 -6.09
N ARG A 60 1.54 -11.69 -6.20
CA ARG A 60 0.96 -11.22 -7.47
C ARG A 60 2.05 -10.88 -8.49
N ASP A 61 3.01 -10.04 -8.09
CA ASP A 61 4.04 -9.56 -9.00
C ASP A 61 5.06 -10.66 -9.34
N ARG A 62 5.34 -11.58 -8.39
CA ARG A 62 6.10 -12.81 -8.67
C ARG A 62 5.42 -13.67 -9.72
N SER A 63 4.10 -13.80 -9.67
CA SER A 63 3.35 -14.54 -10.69
C SER A 63 3.45 -13.88 -12.07
N LEU A 64 3.35 -12.54 -12.15
CA LEU A 64 3.56 -11.82 -13.40
C LEU A 64 4.95 -12.10 -13.98
N VAL A 65 6.01 -11.90 -13.17
CA VAL A 65 7.40 -12.15 -13.60
C VAL A 65 7.60 -13.60 -14.05
N THR A 66 7.06 -14.56 -13.30
CA THR A 66 7.20 -15.99 -13.61
C THR A 66 6.50 -16.33 -14.93
N VAL A 67 5.24 -15.90 -15.11
CA VAL A 67 4.50 -16.12 -16.36
C VAL A 67 5.22 -15.45 -17.53
N SER A 68 5.74 -14.22 -17.35
CA SER A 68 6.54 -13.55 -18.38
C SER A 68 7.76 -14.35 -18.80
N ALA A 69 8.53 -14.86 -17.82
CA ALA A 69 9.73 -15.65 -18.08
C ALA A 69 9.40 -16.98 -18.79
N LEU A 70 8.31 -17.64 -18.41
CA LEU A 70 7.87 -18.88 -19.06
C LEU A 70 7.43 -18.65 -20.51
N ILE A 71 6.70 -17.57 -20.79
CA ILE A 71 6.32 -17.20 -22.17
C ILE A 71 7.58 -16.88 -22.96
N ALA A 72 8.46 -16.02 -22.44
CA ALA A 72 9.67 -15.61 -23.16
C ALA A 72 10.67 -16.76 -23.40
N GLY A 73 10.67 -17.78 -22.55
CA GLY A 73 11.48 -19.00 -22.73
C GLY A 73 10.80 -20.09 -23.56
N GLY A 74 9.58 -19.86 -24.07
CA GLY A 74 8.81 -20.87 -24.81
C GLY A 74 8.40 -22.08 -23.95
N HIS A 75 8.38 -21.95 -22.61
CA HIS A 75 8.11 -23.03 -21.66
C HIS A 75 6.60 -23.26 -21.45
N VAL A 76 5.89 -23.45 -22.55
CA VAL A 76 4.41 -23.51 -22.62
C VAL A 76 3.81 -24.57 -21.70
N ALA A 77 4.50 -25.71 -21.52
CA ALA A 77 4.05 -26.81 -20.67
C ALA A 77 3.90 -26.43 -19.18
N GLN A 78 4.62 -25.41 -18.71
CA GLN A 78 4.54 -24.94 -17.31
C GLN A 78 3.47 -23.86 -17.10
N LEU A 79 2.96 -23.26 -18.18
CA LEU A 79 1.99 -22.16 -18.10
C LEU A 79 0.69 -22.52 -17.37
N PRO A 80 0.06 -23.71 -17.54
CA PRO A 80 -1.22 -23.97 -16.90
C PRO A 80 -1.21 -23.80 -15.37
N GLY A 81 -0.19 -24.36 -14.70
CA GLY A 81 -0.04 -24.25 -13.25
C GLY A 81 0.27 -22.82 -12.79
N HIS A 82 1.14 -22.12 -13.53
CA HIS A 82 1.54 -20.76 -13.17
C HIS A 82 0.49 -19.70 -13.49
N LEU A 83 -0.34 -19.89 -14.53
CA LEU A 83 -1.48 -19.02 -14.82
C LEU A 83 -2.58 -19.17 -13.76
N ASN A 84 -2.88 -20.40 -13.33
CA ASN A 84 -3.79 -20.63 -12.21
C ASN A 84 -3.29 -19.94 -10.93
N ARG A 85 -2.01 -20.13 -10.59
CA ARG A 85 -1.38 -19.45 -9.45
C ARG A 85 -1.38 -17.93 -9.60
N ALA A 86 -1.22 -17.40 -10.82
CA ALA A 86 -1.31 -15.97 -11.06
C ALA A 86 -2.70 -15.43 -10.72
N LEU A 87 -3.74 -16.10 -11.18
CA LEU A 87 -5.13 -15.76 -10.87
C LEU A 87 -5.41 -15.87 -9.37
N ASP A 88 -4.93 -16.93 -8.69
CA ASP A 88 -5.05 -17.10 -7.24
C ASP A 88 -4.34 -16.00 -6.44
N ASN A 89 -3.20 -15.51 -6.96
CA ASN A 89 -2.45 -14.41 -6.37
C ASN A 89 -3.00 -13.01 -6.75
N GLY A 90 -4.12 -12.94 -7.46
CA GLY A 90 -4.81 -11.67 -7.78
C GLY A 90 -4.33 -10.97 -9.05
N VAL A 91 -3.62 -11.65 -9.96
CA VAL A 91 -3.44 -11.15 -11.33
C VAL A 91 -4.79 -11.24 -12.04
N LYS A 92 -5.23 -10.13 -12.66
CA LYS A 92 -6.53 -10.11 -13.33
C LYS A 92 -6.46 -10.82 -14.69
N PRO A 93 -7.56 -11.41 -15.18
CA PRO A 93 -7.61 -12.04 -16.50
C PRO A 93 -7.15 -11.11 -17.63
N ILE A 94 -7.62 -9.86 -17.59
CA ILE A 94 -7.23 -8.83 -18.55
C ILE A 94 -5.72 -8.52 -18.52
N GLU A 95 -5.08 -8.60 -17.36
CA GLU A 95 -3.64 -8.37 -17.21
C GLU A 95 -2.83 -9.52 -17.83
N ILE A 96 -3.34 -10.75 -17.78
CA ILE A 96 -2.76 -11.89 -18.51
C ILE A 96 -2.84 -11.67 -20.02
N GLY A 97 -4.00 -11.22 -20.51
CA GLY A 97 -4.17 -10.86 -21.93
C GLY A 97 -3.18 -9.77 -22.37
N ALA A 98 -3.12 -8.68 -21.61
CA ALA A 98 -2.18 -7.58 -21.87
C ALA A 98 -0.72 -8.02 -21.82
N LEU A 99 -0.36 -8.91 -20.88
CA LEU A 99 0.99 -9.47 -20.77
C LEU A 99 1.36 -10.26 -22.04
N ILE A 100 0.49 -11.15 -22.50
CA ILE A 100 0.73 -11.94 -23.72
C ILE A 100 0.88 -11.01 -24.94
N THR A 101 -0.01 -10.02 -25.08
CA THR A 101 0.08 -9.03 -26.16
C THR A 101 1.39 -8.25 -26.10
N HIS A 102 1.82 -7.82 -24.92
CA HIS A 102 3.08 -7.11 -24.75
C HIS A 102 4.27 -7.97 -25.14
N LEU A 103 4.31 -9.23 -24.68
CA LEU A 103 5.40 -10.15 -24.98
C LEU A 103 5.46 -10.57 -26.46
N ALA A 104 4.38 -10.43 -27.23
CA ALA A 104 4.44 -10.64 -28.68
C ALA A 104 5.47 -9.71 -29.37
N PHE A 105 5.69 -8.51 -28.82
CA PHE A 105 6.68 -7.56 -29.32
C PHE A 105 8.10 -7.78 -28.78
N TYR A 106 8.22 -8.27 -27.54
CA TYR A 106 9.51 -8.35 -26.84
C TYR A 106 10.13 -9.74 -26.81
N ALA A 107 9.32 -10.78 -26.73
CA ALA A 107 9.74 -12.18 -26.76
C ALA A 107 9.52 -12.83 -28.14
N GLY A 108 8.58 -12.28 -28.92
CA GLY A 108 8.30 -12.72 -30.28
C GLY A 108 6.88 -13.26 -30.42
N TRP A 109 6.35 -13.10 -31.64
CA TRP A 109 4.98 -13.47 -31.96
C TRP A 109 4.67 -14.97 -31.74
N PRO A 110 5.55 -15.92 -32.11
CA PRO A 110 5.28 -17.35 -31.93
C PRO A 110 5.07 -17.77 -30.46
N ASP A 111 5.87 -17.22 -29.55
CA ASP A 111 5.77 -17.53 -28.11
C ASP A 111 4.48 -16.97 -27.51
N ALA A 112 4.11 -15.75 -27.89
CA ALA A 112 2.85 -15.15 -27.47
C ALA A 112 1.63 -15.93 -27.99
N VAL A 113 1.64 -16.37 -29.25
CA VAL A 113 0.54 -17.18 -29.81
C VAL A 113 0.47 -18.55 -29.14
N SER A 114 1.60 -19.16 -28.81
CA SER A 114 1.63 -20.43 -28.07
C SER A 114 1.06 -20.28 -26.66
N ALA A 115 1.40 -19.18 -25.97
CA ALA A 115 0.86 -18.84 -24.66
C ALA A 115 -0.65 -18.53 -24.70
N LEU A 116 -1.13 -17.86 -25.75
CA LEU A 116 -2.54 -17.51 -25.95
C LEU A 116 -3.44 -18.76 -25.89
N GLY A 117 -3.05 -19.84 -26.58
CA GLY A 117 -3.82 -21.09 -26.58
C GLY A 117 -3.99 -21.68 -25.19
N VAL A 118 -2.91 -21.71 -24.40
CA VAL A 118 -2.95 -22.22 -23.01
C VAL A 118 -3.72 -21.28 -22.08
N ALA A 119 -3.51 -19.97 -22.20
CA ALA A 119 -4.21 -18.98 -21.40
C ALA A 119 -5.72 -19.07 -21.58
N ARG A 120 -6.19 -19.22 -22.82
CA ARG A 120 -7.60 -19.43 -23.11
C ARG A 120 -8.17 -20.64 -22.36
N GLN A 121 -7.49 -21.80 -22.42
CA GLN A 121 -7.95 -23.02 -21.74
C GLN A 121 -8.05 -22.82 -20.23
N VAL A 122 -7.05 -22.18 -19.61
CA VAL A 122 -7.05 -21.91 -18.17
C VAL A 122 -8.17 -20.95 -17.79
N LEU A 123 -8.34 -19.86 -18.53
CA LEU A 123 -9.38 -18.86 -18.27
C LEU A 123 -10.78 -19.47 -18.40
N GLU A 124 -11.04 -20.22 -19.48
CA GLU A 124 -12.30 -20.94 -19.69
C GLU A 124 -12.56 -21.96 -18.56
N SER A 125 -11.53 -22.70 -18.11
CA SER A 125 -11.66 -23.65 -16.99
C SER A 125 -12.04 -23.01 -15.66
N ARG A 126 -11.77 -21.71 -15.51
CA ARG A 126 -12.16 -20.90 -14.34
C ARG A 126 -13.48 -20.15 -14.52
N GLY A 127 -14.20 -20.39 -15.62
CA GLY A 127 -15.46 -19.72 -15.92
C GLY A 127 -15.28 -18.25 -16.32
N ILE A 128 -14.07 -17.82 -16.64
CA ILE A 128 -13.78 -16.44 -17.05
C ILE A 128 -14.21 -16.26 -18.50
N THR A 129 -14.98 -15.21 -18.74
CA THR A 129 -15.63 -14.92 -20.02
C THR A 129 -14.91 -13.83 -20.81
N ALA A 130 -15.24 -13.70 -22.10
CA ALA A 130 -14.72 -12.62 -22.94
C ALA A 130 -15.09 -11.21 -22.44
N ALA A 131 -16.14 -11.07 -21.63
CA ALA A 131 -16.49 -9.80 -20.99
C ALA A 131 -15.46 -9.36 -19.95
N GLU A 132 -14.86 -10.30 -19.22
CA GLU A 132 -13.81 -10.03 -18.23
C GLU A 132 -12.44 -9.81 -18.87
N MET A 133 -12.34 -10.06 -20.19
CA MET A 133 -11.19 -9.73 -21.02
C MET A 133 -11.30 -8.33 -21.66
N GLN A 134 -12.29 -7.53 -21.23
CA GLN A 134 -12.43 -6.13 -21.63
C GLN A 134 -11.87 -5.26 -20.50
N GLY A 135 -10.69 -4.66 -20.72
CA GLY A 135 -10.13 -3.64 -19.83
C GLY A 135 -10.68 -2.25 -20.17
N PRO A 136 -10.39 -1.23 -19.35
CA PRO A 136 -10.57 0.14 -19.78
C PRO A 136 -9.75 0.34 -21.06
N THR A 137 -10.46 0.58 -22.16
CA THR A 137 -9.91 1.05 -23.42
C THR A 137 -9.14 2.35 -23.15
N ALA A 138 -8.00 2.51 -23.81
CA ALA A 138 -7.11 3.65 -23.63
C ALA A 138 -7.89 5.00 -23.63
N LEU A 139 -7.77 5.77 -22.55
CA LEU A 139 -8.23 7.17 -22.37
C LEU A 139 -9.32 7.61 -23.37
N GLU A 140 -10.54 7.09 -23.24
CA GLU A 140 -11.59 7.31 -24.24
C GLU A 140 -12.39 8.60 -24.04
N THR A 141 -12.37 9.21 -22.85
CA THR A 141 -13.13 10.45 -22.61
C THR A 141 -12.22 11.67 -22.51
N LYS A 142 -12.77 12.85 -22.88
CA LYS A 142 -12.11 14.15 -22.65
C LYS A 142 -11.72 14.34 -21.18
N ASP A 143 -12.46 13.76 -20.25
CA ASP A 143 -12.16 13.81 -18.82
C ASP A 143 -11.01 12.88 -18.42
N ASP A 144 -10.79 11.79 -19.16
CA ASP A 144 -9.61 10.91 -19.01
C ASP A 144 -8.34 11.57 -19.57
N ILE A 145 -8.48 12.34 -20.66
CA ILE A 145 -7.37 13.09 -21.28
C ILE A 145 -7.04 14.36 -20.49
N LEU A 146 -8.06 15.10 -20.04
CA LEU A 146 -7.93 16.38 -19.37
C LEU A 146 -9.08 16.61 -18.38
N ARG A 147 -8.80 16.42 -17.09
CA ARG A 147 -9.73 16.73 -16.01
C ARG A 147 -9.53 18.15 -15.49
N ILE A 148 -10.53 19.02 -15.63
CA ILE A 148 -10.52 20.37 -15.05
C ILE A 148 -11.44 20.43 -13.82
N VAL A 149 -10.86 20.53 -12.62
CA VAL A 149 -11.63 20.82 -11.39
C VAL A 149 -11.82 22.33 -11.28
N ARG A 150 -13.06 22.81 -11.44
CA ARG A 150 -13.37 24.24 -11.42
C ARG A 150 -13.30 24.82 -10.00
N ARG A 151 -12.87 26.07 -9.87
CA ARG A 151 -12.90 26.80 -8.60
C ARG A 151 -14.32 26.78 -8.01
N GLY A 152 -14.44 26.42 -6.73
CA GLY A 152 -15.72 26.37 -6.02
C GLY A 152 -16.53 25.09 -6.26
N SER A 153 -16.07 24.20 -7.14
CA SER A 153 -16.66 22.87 -7.30
C SER A 153 -16.06 21.87 -6.30
N GLY A 154 -16.84 20.82 -6.00
CA GLY A 154 -16.46 19.76 -5.08
C GLY A 154 -16.81 20.06 -3.61
N PRO A 155 -16.94 19.01 -2.78
CA PRO A 155 -17.31 19.17 -1.39
C PRO A 155 -16.20 19.89 -0.61
N VAL A 156 -16.60 20.77 0.30
CA VAL A 156 -15.77 21.27 1.39
C VAL A 156 -16.29 20.61 2.65
N THR A 157 -15.48 19.77 3.28
CA THR A 157 -15.85 19.04 4.49
C THR A 157 -15.14 19.64 5.69
N ARG A 158 -15.72 19.44 6.88
CA ARG A 158 -15.02 19.72 8.13
C ARG A 158 -13.99 18.61 8.36
N GLY A 159 -12.79 18.98 8.80
CA GLY A 159 -11.79 18.02 9.27
C GLY A 159 -12.36 17.17 10.42
N PRO A 160 -12.22 15.83 10.39
CA PRO A 160 -12.68 14.96 11.48
C PRO A 160 -12.06 15.36 12.82
N ALA A 161 -12.86 15.36 13.88
CA ALA A 161 -12.40 15.78 15.21
C ALA A 161 -11.24 14.92 15.73
N ASP A 162 -11.17 13.65 15.35
CA ASP A 162 -10.09 12.73 15.74
C ASP A 162 -8.73 13.09 15.13
N ASN A 163 -8.73 13.86 14.02
CA ASN A 163 -7.52 14.19 13.26
C ASN A 163 -7.12 15.67 13.41
N PHE A 164 -8.00 16.51 13.95
CA PHE A 164 -7.83 17.95 13.96
C PHE A 164 -8.32 18.57 15.27
N THR A 165 -7.53 19.48 15.81
CA THR A 165 -7.95 20.38 16.88
C THR A 165 -8.43 21.70 16.28
N GLY A 166 -9.60 22.19 16.72
CA GLY A 166 -10.19 23.45 16.24
C GLY A 166 -11.01 23.30 14.95
N THR A 167 -11.21 24.40 14.24
CA THR A 167 -12.02 24.44 13.00
C THR A 167 -11.10 24.32 11.79
N VAL A 168 -11.24 23.20 11.06
CA VAL A 168 -10.51 22.91 9.82
C VAL A 168 -11.47 22.58 8.69
N GLN A 169 -11.24 23.18 7.52
CA GLN A 169 -11.97 22.90 6.29
C GLN A 169 -11.05 22.21 5.29
N VAL A 170 -11.51 21.11 4.71
CA VAL A 170 -10.76 20.31 3.75
C VAL A 170 -11.50 20.31 2.41
N SER A 171 -10.79 20.66 1.34
CA SER A 171 -11.27 20.56 -0.04
C SER A 171 -10.41 19.58 -0.81
N ALA A 172 -10.93 18.37 -1.00
CA ALA A 172 -10.26 17.28 -1.73
C ALA A 172 -10.40 17.46 -3.24
N ARG A 173 -9.73 18.48 -3.79
CA ARG A 173 -9.78 18.79 -5.23
C ARG A 173 -8.82 17.93 -6.06
N PHE A 174 -7.81 17.35 -5.42
CA PHE A 174 -6.77 16.55 -6.05
C PHE A 174 -6.92 15.08 -5.61
N GLY A 175 -7.90 14.38 -6.19
CA GLY A 175 -7.93 12.92 -6.12
C GLY A 175 -6.87 12.31 -7.04
N PRO A 176 -6.35 11.11 -6.74
CA PRO A 176 -5.48 10.41 -7.67
C PRO A 176 -6.26 10.23 -8.97
N ALA A 177 -5.74 10.73 -10.09
CA ALA A 177 -6.15 10.21 -11.39
C ALA A 177 -5.86 8.70 -11.38
N GLU A 178 -6.62 7.87 -12.10
CA GLU A 178 -6.28 6.45 -12.18
C GLU A 178 -4.81 6.28 -12.60
N GLY A 179 -4.02 5.60 -11.76
CA GLY A 179 -2.57 5.43 -11.96
C GLY A 179 -1.65 6.52 -11.38
N SER A 180 -2.17 7.64 -10.86
CA SER A 180 -1.38 8.65 -10.15
C SER A 180 -1.12 8.24 -8.71
N GLY A 181 0.16 8.11 -8.34
CA GLY A 181 0.58 7.92 -6.94
C GLY A 181 0.40 9.18 -6.07
N ILE A 182 0.10 10.33 -6.66
CA ILE A 182 -0.04 11.61 -5.94
C ILE A 182 -1.50 11.88 -5.58
N SER A 183 -1.71 12.29 -4.32
CA SER A 183 -2.97 12.81 -3.79
C SER A 183 -2.74 14.19 -3.17
N GLY A 184 -3.82 14.98 -3.05
CA GLY A 184 -3.71 16.26 -2.36
C GLY A 184 -5.03 16.89 -1.97
N ALA A 185 -4.94 17.88 -1.07
CA ALA A 185 -6.08 18.65 -0.61
C ALA A 185 -5.69 20.10 -0.36
N THR A 186 -6.64 21.01 -0.54
CA THR A 186 -6.53 22.36 0.03
C THR A 186 -7.12 22.31 1.43
N VAL A 187 -6.35 22.71 2.43
CA VAL A 187 -6.76 22.68 3.84
C VAL A 187 -6.68 24.09 4.40
N ARG A 188 -7.76 24.52 5.07
CA ARG A 188 -7.85 25.81 5.75
C ARG A 188 -8.06 25.62 7.24
N PHE A 189 -7.16 26.20 8.02
CA PHE A 189 -7.18 26.21 9.48
C PHE A 189 -7.66 27.58 9.96
N ALA A 190 -8.69 27.60 10.81
CA ALA A 190 -9.01 28.79 11.59
C ALA A 190 -7.88 29.07 12.61
N PRO A 191 -7.75 30.31 13.15
CA PRO A 191 -6.74 30.61 14.16
C PRO A 191 -6.75 29.59 15.31
N GLY A 192 -5.57 29.07 15.67
CA GLY A 192 -5.40 28.04 16.70
C GLY A 192 -5.69 26.60 16.27
N ALA A 193 -6.26 26.39 15.08
CA ALA A 193 -6.55 25.05 14.57
C ALA A 193 -5.31 24.38 13.99
N ARG A 194 -5.17 23.07 14.23
CA ARG A 194 -4.03 22.25 13.76
C ARG A 194 -4.41 20.80 13.54
N THR A 195 -3.59 20.10 12.79
CA THR A 195 -3.61 18.62 12.72
C THR A 195 -3.23 18.00 14.07
N ALA A 196 -3.66 16.77 14.29
CA ALA A 196 -3.00 15.85 15.21
C ALA A 196 -1.60 15.49 14.66
N TRP A 197 -0.74 14.96 15.52
CA TRP A 197 0.51 14.39 15.07
C TRP A 197 0.23 13.26 14.07
N HIS A 198 1.01 13.18 13.00
CA HIS A 198 0.84 12.15 11.98
C HIS A 198 2.11 11.88 11.17
N ARG A 199 2.08 10.81 10.37
CA ARG A 199 3.15 10.41 9.44
C ARG A 199 2.59 10.10 8.06
N HIS A 200 3.40 10.37 7.03
CA HIS A 200 3.17 9.95 5.64
C HIS A 200 4.29 9.01 5.21
N ALA A 201 3.96 7.86 4.61
CA ALA A 201 4.96 6.87 4.22
C ALA A 201 5.97 7.40 3.20
N SER A 202 5.51 8.24 2.25
CA SER A 202 6.34 8.82 1.19
C SER A 202 6.64 10.31 1.39
N GLY A 203 6.35 10.86 2.57
CA GLY A 203 6.52 12.28 2.87
C GLY A 203 5.36 13.15 2.39
N GLN A 204 5.47 14.45 2.62
CA GLN A 204 4.44 15.43 2.28
C GLN A 204 5.08 16.76 1.86
N THR A 205 4.47 17.45 0.90
CA THR A 205 4.81 18.83 0.56
C THR A 205 3.62 19.74 0.81
N LEU A 206 3.86 20.85 1.48
CA LEU A 206 2.88 21.91 1.75
C LEU A 206 3.25 23.15 0.96
N ILE A 207 2.27 23.75 0.29
CA ILE A 207 2.41 25.04 -0.39
C ILE A 207 1.42 25.99 0.27
N VAL A 208 1.90 26.96 1.04
CA VAL A 208 1.02 27.89 1.77
C VAL A 208 0.51 28.95 0.81
N THR A 209 -0.82 29.09 0.73
CA THR A 209 -1.47 30.01 -0.22
C THR A 209 -2.04 31.25 0.46
N GLU A 210 -2.39 31.18 1.74
CA GLU A 210 -2.95 32.31 2.49
C GLU A 210 -2.54 32.27 3.96
N GLY A 211 -2.34 33.45 4.55
CA GLY A 211 -2.09 33.60 5.98
C GLY A 211 -0.75 33.03 6.45
N CYS A 212 -0.66 32.74 7.76
CA CYS A 212 0.54 32.16 8.37
C CYS A 212 0.16 31.11 9.40
N GLY A 213 0.98 30.08 9.48
CA GLY A 213 0.83 28.93 10.34
C GLY A 213 2.14 28.49 10.98
N TRP A 214 2.06 27.36 11.67
CA TRP A 214 3.18 26.64 12.25
C TRP A 214 3.26 25.25 11.64
N THR A 215 4.47 24.74 11.48
CA THR A 215 4.75 23.32 11.24
C THR A 215 5.86 22.87 12.17
N GLN A 216 5.78 21.65 12.66
CA GLN A 216 6.78 21.09 13.56
C GLN A 216 6.91 19.60 13.32
N HIS A 217 8.15 19.12 13.25
CA HIS A 217 8.46 17.70 13.29
C HIS A 217 8.82 17.27 14.72
N GLU A 218 8.65 15.99 15.04
CA GLU A 218 8.97 15.43 16.35
C GLU A 218 10.42 15.76 16.75
N ASN A 219 10.59 16.30 17.96
CA ASN A 219 11.86 16.78 18.54
C ASN A 219 12.49 18.01 17.85
N GLY A 220 11.85 18.58 16.84
CA GLY A 220 12.31 19.80 16.17
C GLY A 220 11.68 21.08 16.75
N PRO A 221 12.26 22.26 16.46
CA PRO A 221 11.60 23.54 16.72
C PRO A 221 10.36 23.67 15.82
N ALA A 222 9.39 24.48 16.26
CA ALA A 222 8.27 24.85 15.42
C ALA A 222 8.68 25.99 14.48
N GLU A 223 8.39 25.84 13.19
CA GLU A 223 8.76 26.82 12.18
C GLU A 223 7.52 27.53 11.63
N ARG A 224 7.63 28.86 11.50
CA ARG A 224 6.55 29.68 10.95
C ARG A 224 6.54 29.54 9.42
N ILE A 225 5.38 29.21 8.87
CA ILE A 225 5.17 29.10 7.43
C ILE A 225 4.08 30.07 7.00
N CYS A 226 4.33 30.90 5.99
CA CYS A 226 3.44 31.95 5.52
C CYS A 226 3.15 31.80 4.01
N ALA A 227 2.13 32.51 3.52
CA ALA A 227 1.77 32.50 2.11
C ALA A 227 2.99 32.73 1.19
N GLY A 228 3.22 31.81 0.25
CA GLY A 228 4.39 31.76 -0.62
C GLY A 228 5.44 30.73 -0.21
N ASP A 229 5.45 30.30 1.06
CA ASP A 229 6.40 29.30 1.56
C ASP A 229 6.02 27.88 1.12
N VAL A 230 7.05 27.06 0.96
CA VAL A 230 6.94 25.63 0.68
C VAL A 230 7.64 24.86 1.79
N ALA A 231 6.92 23.94 2.43
CA ALA A 231 7.48 23.05 3.45
C ALA A 231 7.48 21.60 2.94
N THR A 232 8.64 20.96 2.97
CA THR A 232 8.78 19.54 2.59
C THR A 232 9.08 18.72 3.84
N ILE A 233 8.24 17.71 4.09
CA ILE A 233 8.36 16.79 5.20
C ILE A 233 8.82 15.44 4.67
N ALA A 234 9.92 14.94 5.22
CA ALA A 234 10.54 13.69 4.79
C ALA A 234 9.63 12.45 5.05
N PRO A 235 9.82 11.36 4.28
CA PRO A 235 9.17 10.07 4.51
C PRO A 235 9.23 9.59 5.97
N GLY A 236 8.10 9.17 6.51
CA GLY A 236 7.99 8.60 7.87
C GLY A 236 8.14 9.61 9.02
N GLN A 237 8.42 10.89 8.73
CA GLN A 237 8.61 11.89 9.77
C GLN A 237 7.29 12.21 10.49
N LYS A 238 7.28 12.09 11.82
CA LYS A 238 6.16 12.52 12.65
C LYS A 238 6.14 14.04 12.68
N HIS A 239 4.99 14.63 12.37
CA HIS A 239 4.84 16.08 12.32
C HIS A 239 3.39 16.51 12.57
N TRP A 240 3.21 17.81 12.82
CA TRP A 240 1.93 18.49 12.76
C TRP A 240 2.12 19.85 12.07
N HIS A 241 1.01 20.41 11.62
CA HIS A 241 0.92 21.76 11.07
C HIS A 241 -0.47 22.34 11.29
N GLY A 242 -0.56 23.66 11.28
CA GLY A 242 -1.79 24.37 11.52
C GLY A 242 -1.64 25.88 11.46
N ALA A 243 -2.72 26.58 11.76
CA ALA A 243 -2.73 28.04 11.86
C ALA A 243 -1.93 28.54 13.07
N THR A 244 -1.48 29.80 12.99
CA THR A 244 -1.08 30.53 14.20
C THR A 244 -2.30 30.87 15.04
N ALA A 245 -2.09 31.37 16.26
CA ALA A 245 -3.20 31.67 17.16
C ALA A 245 -4.03 32.89 16.75
N ASN A 246 -3.50 33.76 15.90
CA ASN A 246 -4.13 35.01 15.49
C ASN A 246 -4.32 35.13 13.97
N SER A 247 -3.75 34.23 13.17
CA SER A 247 -3.92 34.20 11.72
C SER A 247 -4.40 32.82 11.28
N ALA A 248 -5.47 32.81 10.47
CA ALA A 248 -5.86 31.61 9.74
C ALA A 248 -4.76 31.25 8.73
N MET A 249 -4.71 30.00 8.30
CA MET A 249 -3.76 29.56 7.28
C MET A 249 -4.43 28.61 6.29
N THR A 250 -4.15 28.80 5.01
CA THR A 250 -4.58 27.90 3.93
C THR A 250 -3.34 27.37 3.22
N HIS A 251 -3.26 26.06 3.01
CA HIS A 251 -2.23 25.46 2.19
C HIS A 251 -2.80 24.39 1.24
N VAL A 252 -2.05 24.09 0.19
CA VAL A 252 -2.19 22.85 -0.60
C VAL A 252 -1.25 21.82 -0.01
N ALA A 253 -1.77 20.66 0.39
CA ALA A 253 -0.98 19.50 0.78
C ALA A 253 -0.93 18.49 -0.36
N LEU A 254 0.27 17.99 -0.66
CA LEU A 254 0.55 16.97 -1.65
C LEU A 254 1.27 15.81 -0.96
N SER A 255 0.84 14.58 -1.23
CA SER A 255 1.46 13.36 -0.70
C SER A 255 1.44 12.25 -1.74
N GLU A 256 2.50 11.46 -1.77
CA GLU A 256 2.60 10.26 -2.59
C GLU A 256 2.19 9.00 -1.81
N GLY A 257 1.56 8.04 -2.49
CA GLY A 257 1.09 6.79 -1.90
C GLY A 257 -0.24 6.91 -1.18
N SER A 258 -0.68 5.81 -0.56
CA SER A 258 -1.94 5.73 0.18
C SER A 258 -1.71 5.75 1.69
N GLY A 259 -2.50 6.59 2.38
CA GLY A 259 -2.69 6.54 3.82
C GLY A 259 -1.89 7.56 4.63
N VAL A 260 -2.57 8.09 5.65
CA VAL A 260 -1.98 8.93 6.70
C VAL A 260 -2.04 8.13 8.00
N ALA A 261 -0.89 7.97 8.66
CA ALA A 261 -0.85 7.36 9.98
C ALA A 261 -1.09 8.45 11.03
N TRP A 262 -2.36 8.64 11.42
CA TRP A 262 -2.78 9.55 12.48
C TRP A 262 -2.35 9.04 13.86
N LEU A 263 -1.94 9.96 14.71
CA LEU A 263 -1.46 9.71 16.07
C LEU A 263 -2.23 10.61 17.04
N GLU A 264 -1.65 10.89 18.21
CA GLU A 264 -2.26 11.75 19.23
C GLU A 264 -2.40 13.21 18.79
N HIS A 265 -3.37 13.90 19.40
CA HIS A 265 -3.52 15.34 19.24
C HIS A 265 -2.31 16.11 19.77
N VAL A 266 -1.99 17.22 19.11
CA VAL A 266 -1.08 18.24 19.65
C VAL A 266 -1.79 18.96 20.80
N SER A 267 -1.28 18.77 22.01
CA SER A 267 -1.80 19.41 23.21
C SER A 267 -1.70 20.94 23.14
N ASP A 268 -2.51 21.63 23.93
CA ASP A 268 -2.43 23.10 24.01
C ASP A 268 -1.07 23.58 24.55
N ALA A 269 -0.41 22.77 25.39
CA ALA A 269 0.92 23.07 25.90
C ALA A 269 2.00 22.98 24.80
N GLU A 270 2.00 21.89 24.02
CA GLU A 270 2.90 21.74 22.85
C GLU A 270 2.67 22.87 21.83
N TYR A 271 1.40 23.18 21.55
CA TYR A 271 1.06 24.27 20.65
C TYR A 271 1.47 25.64 21.19
N ALA A 272 1.35 25.88 22.50
CA ALA A 272 1.78 27.13 23.12
C ALA A 272 3.31 27.29 23.10
N LEU A 273 4.06 26.21 23.29
CA LEU A 273 5.53 26.21 23.14
C LEU A 273 5.93 26.55 21.71
N ALA A 274 5.22 26.02 20.71
CA ALA A 274 5.44 26.37 19.30
C ALA A 274 5.17 27.85 18.97
N ARG A 275 4.32 28.54 19.74
CA ARG A 275 4.07 29.99 19.60
C ARG A 275 5.14 30.85 20.26
N ALA A 276 5.98 30.25 21.10
CA ALA A 276 6.95 30.94 21.93
C ALA A 276 8.36 30.76 21.34
N GLU A 277 8.69 31.52 20.31
CA GLU A 277 10.08 31.75 19.92
C GLU A 277 10.41 33.25 20.07
N PRO A 278 11.68 33.60 20.38
CA PRO A 278 12.12 34.86 20.99
C PRO A 278 11.87 36.14 20.18
#